data_AF-A0AAX2INA7-F1
#
_entry.id   AF-A0AAX2INA7-F1
#
_cell.length_a   1.000
_cell.length_b   1.000
_cell.length_c   1.000
_cell.angle_alpha   90.00
_cell.angle_beta   90.00
_cell.angle_gamma   90.00
#
_symmetry.space_group_name_H-M   'P 1'
#
loop_
_entity.id
_entity.type
_entity.pdbx_description
1 polymer ?
#
loop_
_entity_poly.entity_id
_entity_poly.type
_entity_poly.pdbx_seq_one_letter_code
_entity_poly.pdbx_strand_id
1 'polypeptide(L)'
;MNYIKHLTGFYEKVIQDDILNPTHISLYFALFQFWNFNRFRNPISISRDEVMRINKTNSKATYHKCLKNLHSLGYIDYQPSYNPFIGSKIVMLDFAGALKPVAKYRERKILASQSNYMERMFVNPSIAILQYLVNNSIFITRRNC
;
A
#
# COMPACT_ATOMS: atom_id res chain seq x y z
N MET A 1 -17.82 0.34 1.79
CA MET A 1 -16.44 0.75 2.12
C MET A 1 -16.31 2.26 1.94
N ASN A 2 -15.79 2.99 2.92
CA ASN A 2 -15.47 4.40 2.72
C ASN A 2 -14.00 4.51 2.27
N TYR A 3 -13.78 4.85 1.00
CA TYR A 3 -12.45 4.85 0.39
C TYR A 3 -11.45 5.75 1.12
N ILE A 4 -11.86 6.97 1.47
CA ILE A 4 -11.00 7.96 2.12
C ILE A 4 -10.64 7.50 3.53
N LYS A 5 -11.65 7.12 4.35
CA LYS A 5 -11.41 6.64 5.72
C LYS A 5 -10.56 5.39 5.76
N HIS A 6 -10.77 4.47 4.82
CA HIS A 6 -9.95 3.26 4.69
C HIS A 6 -8.49 3.60 4.39
N LEU A 7 -8.22 4.52 3.47
CA LEU A 7 -6.86 4.99 3.18
C LEU A 7 -6.22 5.69 4.39
N THR A 8 -6.97 6.53 5.10
CA THR A 8 -6.48 7.15 6.34
C THR A 8 -6.09 6.09 7.36
N GLY A 9 -6.97 5.14 7.65
CA GLY A 9 -6.68 4.05 8.60
C GLY A 9 -5.53 3.14 8.16
N PHE A 10 -5.40 2.88 6.84
CA PHE A 10 -4.26 2.17 6.28
C PHE A 10 -2.94 2.90 6.59
N TYR A 11 -2.85 4.20 6.29
CA TYR A 11 -1.63 4.96 6.55
C TYR A 11 -1.30 5.09 8.03
N GLU A 12 -2.31 5.24 8.90
CA GLU A 12 -2.10 5.23 10.36
C GLU A 12 -1.47 3.93 10.86
N LYS A 13 -1.86 2.79 10.27
CA LYS A 13 -1.26 1.49 10.55
C LYS A 13 0.16 1.39 9.97
N VAL A 14 0.36 1.82 8.72
CA VAL A 14 1.68 1.81 8.06
C VAL A 14 2.73 2.62 8.82
N ILE A 15 2.37 3.79 9.37
CA ILE A 15 3.29 4.64 10.14
C ILE A 15 3.81 3.92 11.40
N GLN A 16 3.07 2.95 11.92
CA GLN A 16 3.43 2.17 13.12
C GLN A 16 4.15 0.86 12.78
N ASP A 17 4.16 0.46 11.51
CA ASP A 17 4.67 -0.83 11.04
C ASP A 17 6.05 -0.67 10.38
N ASP A 18 7.13 -0.81 11.17
CA ASP A 18 8.53 -0.69 10.71
C ASP A 18 8.99 -1.80 9.76
N ILE A 19 8.20 -2.89 9.65
CA ILE A 19 8.49 -4.05 8.79
C ILE A 19 8.14 -3.76 7.32
N LEU A 20 7.18 -2.87 7.07
CA LEU A 20 6.73 -2.58 5.71
C LEU A 20 7.77 -1.77 4.95
N ASN A 21 8.15 -2.30 3.80
CA ASN A 21 8.92 -1.57 2.80
C ASN A 21 8.01 -1.01 1.69
N PRO A 22 8.50 -0.10 0.83
CA PRO A 22 7.72 0.48 -0.26
C PRO A 22 7.10 -0.55 -1.22
N THR A 23 7.74 -1.71 -1.42
CA THR A 23 7.20 -2.80 -2.25
C THR A 23 5.93 -3.40 -1.65
N HIS A 24 5.82 -3.50 -0.33
CA HIS A 24 4.57 -3.94 0.31
C HIS A 24 3.46 -2.91 0.12
N ILE A 25 3.77 -1.62 0.26
CA ILE A 25 2.80 -0.53 0.08
C ILE A 25 2.27 -0.54 -1.36
N SER A 26 3.16 -0.63 -2.35
CA SER A 26 2.79 -0.74 -3.76
C SER A 26 1.94 -2.00 -4.03
N LEU A 27 2.29 -3.15 -3.42
CA LEU A 27 1.53 -4.38 -3.58
C LEU A 27 0.13 -4.26 -2.99
N TYR A 28 0.02 -3.68 -1.80
CA TYR A 28 -1.25 -3.43 -1.14
C TYR A 28 -2.14 -2.52 -2.00
N PHE A 29 -1.61 -1.44 -2.58
CA PHE A 29 -2.38 -0.57 -3.47
C PHE A 29 -2.86 -1.27 -4.75
N ALA A 30 -2.05 -2.15 -5.32
CA ALA A 30 -2.50 -2.98 -6.44
C ALA A 30 -3.71 -3.84 -6.03
N LEU A 31 -3.65 -4.54 -4.89
CA LEU A 31 -4.76 -5.35 -4.36
C LEU A 31 -5.98 -4.51 -4.00
N PHE A 32 -5.78 -3.33 -3.40
CA PHE A 32 -6.85 -2.40 -3.07
C PHE A 32 -7.57 -1.90 -4.32
N GLN A 33 -6.85 -1.68 -5.42
CA GLN A 33 -7.45 -1.31 -6.69
C GLN A 33 -8.33 -2.45 -7.26
N PHE A 34 -7.91 -3.72 -7.17
CA PHE A 34 -8.77 -4.85 -7.52
C PHE A 34 -10.04 -4.90 -6.67
N TRP A 35 -9.91 -4.65 -5.36
CA TRP A 35 -11.06 -4.59 -4.46
C TRP A 35 -12.02 -3.46 -4.81
N ASN A 36 -11.49 -2.27 -5.13
CA ASN A 36 -12.27 -1.15 -5.64
C ASN A 36 -13.01 -1.50 -6.93
N PHE A 37 -12.34 -2.10 -7.91
CA PHE A 37 -12.97 -2.57 -9.15
C PHE A 37 -14.06 -3.61 -8.88
N ASN A 38 -13.87 -4.48 -7.88
CA ASN A 38 -14.89 -5.43 -7.43
C ASN A 38 -15.95 -4.81 -6.49
N ARG A 39 -16.11 -3.48 -6.50
CA ARG A 39 -17.07 -2.72 -5.67
C ARG A 39 -16.95 -3.03 -4.17
N PHE A 40 -15.71 -3.24 -3.73
CA PHE A 40 -15.34 -3.62 -2.36
C PHE A 40 -15.99 -4.91 -1.86
N ARG A 41 -16.30 -5.85 -2.76
CA ARG A 41 -16.76 -7.19 -2.38
C ARG A 41 -15.57 -8.11 -2.12
N ASN A 42 -15.60 -8.77 -0.97
CA ASN A 42 -14.67 -9.81 -0.61
C ASN A 42 -15.29 -11.20 -0.88
N PRO A 43 -14.48 -12.22 -1.23
CA PRO A 43 -13.07 -12.11 -1.61
C PRO A 43 -12.89 -11.56 -3.04
N ILE A 44 -11.71 -11.02 -3.33
CA ILE A 44 -11.26 -10.79 -4.72
C ILE A 44 -10.45 -12.00 -5.19
N SER A 45 -10.60 -12.37 -6.47
CA SER A 45 -9.70 -13.32 -7.13
C SER A 45 -8.62 -12.55 -7.88
N ILE A 46 -7.38 -13.00 -7.77
CA ILE A 46 -6.22 -12.35 -8.39
C ILE A 46 -5.39 -13.33 -9.22
N SER A 47 -4.90 -12.84 -10.35
CA SER A 47 -3.80 -13.47 -11.09
C SER A 47 -2.47 -12.87 -10.65
N ARG A 48 -1.47 -13.72 -10.35
CA ARG A 48 -0.14 -13.28 -9.95
C ARG A 48 0.47 -12.30 -10.95
N ASP A 49 0.42 -12.65 -12.23
CA ASP A 49 1.12 -11.91 -13.27
C ASP A 49 0.47 -10.54 -13.53
N GLU A 50 -0.84 -10.44 -13.30
CA GLU A 50 -1.58 -9.17 -13.36
C GLU A 50 -1.23 -8.26 -12.18
N VAL A 51 -1.25 -8.80 -10.95
CA VAL A 51 -0.87 -8.03 -9.75
C VAL A 51 0.58 -7.57 -9.83
N MET A 52 1.50 -8.42 -10.29
CA MET A 52 2.91 -8.07 -10.48
C MET A 52 3.10 -6.92 -11.48
N ARG A 53 2.33 -6.89 -12.57
CA ARG A 53 2.37 -5.82 -13.58
C ARG A 53 1.93 -4.47 -13.02
N ILE A 54 0.91 -4.46 -12.16
CA ILE A 54 0.39 -3.23 -11.53
C ILE A 54 1.31 -2.77 -10.40
N ASN A 55 1.77 -3.71 -9.56
CA ASN A 55 2.71 -3.46 -8.46
C ASN A 55 4.16 -3.18 -8.94
N LYS A 56 4.42 -3.20 -10.25
CA LYS A 56 5.76 -2.93 -10.83
C LYS A 56 6.88 -3.81 -10.22
N THR A 57 6.55 -5.04 -9.87
CA THR A 57 7.53 -6.01 -9.32
C THR A 57 7.78 -7.11 -10.34
N ASN A 58 9.04 -7.32 -10.72
CA ASN A 58 9.43 -8.38 -11.67
C ASN A 58 9.90 -9.68 -10.98
N SER A 59 10.17 -9.63 -9.67
CA SER A 59 10.63 -10.79 -8.90
C SER A 59 9.46 -11.55 -8.27
N LYS A 60 9.26 -12.80 -8.70
CA LYS A 60 8.25 -13.71 -8.11
C LYS A 60 8.52 -13.97 -6.62
N ALA A 61 9.79 -14.13 -6.25
CA ALA A 61 10.19 -14.34 -4.86
C ALA A 61 9.81 -13.12 -3.98
N THR A 62 10.09 -11.91 -4.46
CA THR A 62 9.73 -10.67 -3.76
C THR A 62 8.22 -10.53 -3.64
N TYR A 63 7.47 -10.80 -4.72
CA TYR A 63 6.01 -10.78 -4.71
C TYR A 63 5.45 -11.70 -3.62
N HIS A 64 5.86 -12.97 -3.60
CA HIS A 64 5.36 -13.94 -2.63
C HIS A 64 5.77 -13.59 -1.19
N LYS A 65 7.00 -13.09 -0.98
CA LYS A 65 7.45 -12.62 0.34
C LYS A 65 6.59 -11.47 0.83
N CYS A 66 6.40 -10.43 0.03
CA CYS A 66 5.60 -9.27 0.40
C CYS A 66 4.13 -9.64 0.65
N LEU A 67 3.56 -10.52 -0.17
CA LEU A 67 2.17 -10.97 -0.01
C LEU A 67 1.97 -11.73 1.31
N LYS A 68 2.89 -12.63 1.66
CA LYS A 68 2.87 -13.35 2.95
C LYS A 68 3.07 -12.42 4.13
N ASN A 69 3.92 -11.41 4.00
CA ASN A 69 4.13 -10.41 5.03
C ASN A 69 2.87 -9.57 5.26
N LEU A 70 2.23 -9.08 4.20
CA LEU A 70 0.95 -8.36 4.30
C LEU A 70 -0.12 -9.21 4.98
N HIS A 71 -0.16 -10.51 4.70
CA HIS A 71 -1.05 -11.44 5.38
C HIS A 71 -0.74 -11.55 6.88
N SER A 72 0.53 -11.79 7.22
CA SER A 72 0.97 -11.99 8.60
C SER A 72 0.80 -10.73 9.46
N LEU A 73 0.94 -9.54 8.86
CA LEU A 73 0.79 -8.23 9.51
C LEU A 73 -0.68 -7.79 9.64
N GLY A 74 -1.63 -8.59 9.15
CA GLY A 74 -3.06 -8.28 9.22
C GLY A 74 -3.45 -7.10 8.32
N TYR A 75 -2.87 -7.02 7.12
CA TYR A 75 -3.35 -6.12 6.07
C TYR A 75 -4.38 -6.75 5.15
N ILE A 76 -4.23 -8.05 4.92
CA ILE A 76 -5.05 -8.87 4.03
C ILE A 76 -5.19 -10.27 4.61
N ASP A 77 -6.23 -11.01 4.21
CA ASP A 77 -6.24 -12.47 4.32
C ASP A 77 -5.94 -13.08 2.93
N TYR A 78 -4.86 -13.86 2.84
CA TYR A 78 -4.36 -14.43 1.60
C TYR A 78 -4.60 -15.94 1.58
N GLN A 79 -5.38 -16.37 0.59
CA GLN A 79 -5.78 -17.75 0.37
C GLN A 79 -5.16 -18.24 -0.95
N PRO A 80 -3.97 -18.87 -0.91
CA PRO A 80 -3.28 -19.32 -2.11
C PRO A 80 -4.09 -20.40 -2.85
N SER A 81 -4.00 -20.37 -4.18
CA SER A 81 -4.52 -21.43 -5.04
C SER A 81 -3.46 -21.82 -6.06
N TYR A 82 -3.31 -23.13 -6.26
CA TYR A 82 -2.45 -23.70 -7.31
C TYR A 82 -3.23 -24.01 -8.60
N ASN A 83 -4.55 -23.79 -8.59
CA ASN A 83 -5.41 -24.00 -9.76
C ASN A 83 -5.49 -22.70 -10.60
N PRO A 84 -4.97 -22.70 -11.84
CA PRO A 84 -4.95 -21.51 -12.69
C PRO A 84 -6.35 -21.00 -13.08
N PHE A 85 -7.39 -21.84 -13.05
CA PHE A 85 -8.77 -21.45 -13.36
C PHE A 85 -9.48 -20.75 -12.19
N ILE A 86 -9.02 -20.98 -10.95
CA ILE A 86 -9.64 -20.45 -9.74
C ILE A 86 -8.95 -19.15 -9.29
N GLY A 87 -7.62 -19.05 -9.51
CA GLY A 87 -6.82 -17.93 -9.02
C GLY A 87 -6.67 -17.95 -7.50
N SER A 88 -5.71 -17.18 -6.96
CA SER A 88 -5.61 -17.02 -5.51
C SER A 88 -6.65 -16.01 -5.04
N LYS A 89 -7.17 -16.20 -3.82
CA LYS A 89 -8.16 -15.30 -3.23
C LYS A 89 -7.52 -14.39 -2.21
N ILE A 90 -8.00 -13.16 -2.16
CA ILE A 90 -7.61 -12.15 -1.17
C ILE A 90 -8.88 -11.58 -0.55
N VAL A 91 -8.90 -11.47 0.77
CA VAL A 91 -9.89 -10.67 1.49
C VAL A 91 -9.16 -9.42 2.00
N MET A 92 -9.62 -8.25 1.57
CA MET A 92 -9.10 -6.99 2.11
C MET A 92 -9.78 -6.71 3.45
N LEU A 93 -8.99 -6.30 4.45
CA LEU A 93 -9.50 -5.93 5.77
C LEU A 93 -9.94 -4.47 5.77
N ASP A 94 -11.05 -4.14 6.44
CA ASP A 94 -11.59 -2.78 6.49
C ASP A 94 -10.88 -1.95 7.58
N PHE A 95 -10.25 -0.85 7.19
CA PHE A 95 -9.60 0.07 8.13
C PHE A 95 -10.43 1.34 8.42
N ALA A 96 -11.58 1.53 7.76
CA ALA A 96 -12.42 2.71 7.96
C ALA A 96 -13.02 2.78 9.39
N GLY A 97 -13.21 1.63 10.05
CA GLY A 97 -13.72 1.53 11.42
C GLY A 97 -12.68 1.67 12.53
N ALA A 98 -11.37 1.65 12.19
CA ALA A 98 -10.28 1.71 13.17
C ALA A 98 -10.00 3.14 13.68
N LEU A 99 -10.61 4.16 13.08
CA LEU A 99 -10.50 5.55 13.51
C LEU A 99 -11.25 5.73 14.85
N LYS A 100 -10.56 5.48 15.98
CA LYS A 100 -10.97 6.07 17.26
C LYS A 100 -10.95 7.59 17.09
N PRO A 101 -11.85 8.36 17.75
CA PRO A 101 -11.79 9.82 17.69
C PRO A 101 -10.37 10.25 18.06
N VAL A 102 -9.69 10.90 17.11
CA VAL A 102 -8.32 11.36 17.30
C VAL A 102 -8.35 12.26 18.54
N ALA A 103 -7.64 11.87 19.60
CA ALA A 103 -7.53 12.72 20.77
C ALA A 103 -6.97 14.08 20.31
N LYS A 104 -7.76 15.15 20.47
CA LYS A 104 -7.55 16.55 20.02
C LYS A 104 -6.12 17.12 20.18
N TYR A 105 -5.26 16.46 20.93
CA TYR A 105 -3.87 16.83 21.15
C TYR A 105 -2.94 16.51 19.96
N ARG A 106 -3.20 15.44 19.18
CA ARG A 106 -2.34 15.03 18.03
C ARG A 106 -2.67 15.74 16.71
N GLU A 107 -3.93 16.17 16.55
CA GLU A 107 -4.42 16.89 15.36
C GLU A 107 -3.64 18.19 15.08
N ARG A 108 -3.34 18.99 16.11
CA ARG A 108 -2.65 20.29 15.92
C ARG A 108 -1.26 20.17 15.31
N LYS A 109 -0.54 19.06 15.57
CA LYS A 109 0.81 18.85 15.02
C LYS A 109 0.77 18.23 13.62
N ILE A 110 -0.20 17.34 13.36
CA ILE A 110 -0.35 16.65 12.08
C ILE A 110 -0.94 17.58 11.02
N LEU A 111 -1.98 18.35 11.35
CA LEU A 111 -2.60 19.31 10.44
C LEU A 111 -1.60 20.38 10.00
N ALA A 112 -0.73 20.86 10.90
CA ALA A 112 0.33 21.81 10.58
C ALA A 112 1.42 21.21 9.65
N SER A 113 1.67 19.91 9.73
CA SER A 113 2.61 19.23 8.82
C SER A 113 1.98 18.82 7.48
N GLN A 114 0.70 18.44 7.47
CA GLN A 114 -0.02 18.00 6.26
C GLN A 114 -0.47 19.16 5.38
N SER A 115 -0.88 20.30 5.95
CA SER A 115 -1.17 21.50 5.17
C SER A 115 0.08 21.97 4.44
N ASN A 116 1.23 22.03 5.13
CA ASN A 116 2.53 22.34 4.53
C ASN A 116 2.95 21.35 3.43
N TYR A 117 2.62 20.07 3.55
CA TYR A 117 3.00 19.06 2.55
C TYR A 117 2.06 19.06 1.33
N MET A 118 0.75 19.17 1.54
CA MET A 118 -0.24 19.26 0.47
C MET A 118 -0.11 20.57 -0.29
N GLU A 119 0.09 21.70 0.40
CA GLU A 119 0.31 23.01 -0.23
C GLU A 119 1.59 23.00 -1.10
N ARG A 120 2.67 22.33 -0.65
CA ARG A 120 3.87 22.13 -1.47
C ARG A 120 3.64 21.22 -2.69
N MET A 121 2.68 20.29 -2.61
CA MET A 121 2.35 19.37 -3.71
C MET A 121 1.55 20.05 -4.83
N PHE A 122 0.72 21.05 -4.50
CA PHE A 122 -0.06 21.81 -5.49
C PHE A 122 0.74 22.93 -6.18
N VAL A 123 1.80 23.46 -5.55
CA VAL A 123 2.52 24.66 -6.04
C VAL A 123 3.66 24.33 -7.02
N ASN A 124 4.18 23.10 -7.08
CA ASN A 124 5.15 22.69 -8.13
C ASN A 124 5.27 21.16 -8.29
N PRO A 125 4.39 20.51 -9.08
CA PRO A 125 4.32 19.05 -9.19
C PRO A 125 5.63 18.39 -9.67
N SER A 126 6.39 19.10 -10.50
CA SER A 126 7.60 18.60 -11.16
C SER A 126 8.81 18.49 -10.22
N ILE A 127 8.91 19.39 -9.22
CA ILE A 127 10.05 19.42 -8.29
C ILE A 127 9.86 18.42 -7.14
N ALA A 128 8.63 18.16 -6.72
CA ALA A 128 8.34 17.24 -5.60
C ALA A 128 8.74 15.79 -5.91
N ILE A 129 8.52 15.33 -7.15
CA ILE A 129 8.94 13.99 -7.60
C ILE A 129 10.47 13.89 -7.62
N LEU A 130 11.16 14.91 -8.14
CA LEU A 130 12.62 14.94 -8.20
C LEU A 130 13.25 15.00 -6.80
N GLN A 131 12.71 15.82 -5.88
CA GLN A 131 13.22 15.88 -4.52
C GLN A 131 13.01 14.56 -3.75
N TYR A 132 11.88 13.87 -3.98
CA TYR A 132 11.63 12.56 -3.39
C TYR A 132 12.56 11.47 -3.96
N LEU A 133 12.85 11.50 -5.27
CA LEU A 133 13.79 10.57 -5.91
C LEU A 133 15.25 10.84 -5.51
N VAL A 134 15.63 12.10 -5.35
CA VAL A 134 16.98 12.51 -4.91
C VAL A 134 17.18 12.15 -3.42
N ASN A 135 16.18 12.39 -2.57
CA ASN A 135 16.26 12.07 -1.15
C ASN A 135 16.18 10.55 -0.83
N ASN A 136 15.68 9.72 -1.75
CA ASN A 136 15.60 8.26 -1.60
C ASN A 136 16.60 7.49 -2.49
N SER A 137 17.62 8.14 -3.02
CA SER A 137 18.71 7.45 -3.72
C SER A 137 19.65 6.75 -2.73
N ILE A 138 19.18 5.65 -2.13
CA ILE A 138 20.02 4.56 -1.63
C ILE A 138 19.50 3.28 -2.29
N PHE A 139 20.41 2.60 -3.00
CA PHE A 139 20.26 1.38 -3.81
C PHE A 139 19.90 1.51 -5.30
N ILE A 140 20.74 2.23 -6.06
CA ILE A 140 21.21 1.71 -7.37
C ILE A 140 22.74 1.83 -7.40
N THR A 141 23.43 0.95 -6.68
CA THR A 141 24.83 0.62 -6.99
C THR A 141 24.87 -0.76 -7.64
N ARG A 142 25.34 -0.72 -8.89
CA ARG A 142 25.77 -1.79 -9.79
C ARG A 142 26.11 -3.13 -9.11
N ARG A 143 25.59 -4.23 -9.67
CA ARG A 143 26.36 -5.47 -9.81
C ARG A 143 26.68 -5.68 -11.28
N ASN A 144 27.88 -5.29 -11.66
CA ASN A 144 28.64 -5.98 -12.69
C ASN A 144 29.39 -7.11 -11.97
N CYS A 145 29.08 -8.34 -12.33
CA CYS A 145 29.90 -9.56 -12.34
C CYS A 145 28.96 -10.69 -12.77
#